data_AF-A0A8T2UFK3-F1
#
_entry.id   AF-A0A8T2UFK3-F1
#
_cell.length_a   1.000
_cell.length_b   1.000
_cell.length_c   1.000
_cell.angle_alpha   90.00
_cell.angle_beta   90.00
_cell.angle_gamma   90.00
#
_symmetry.space_group_name_H-M   'P 1'
#
loop_
_entity.id
_entity.type
_entity.pdbx_description
1 polymer ?
#
loop_
_entity_poly.entity_id
_entity_poly.type
_entity_poly.pdbx_seq_one_letter_code
_entity_poly.pdbx_strand_id
1 'polypeptide(L)'
;MERRLQQRAKLGSVSVLEVAGEGALSDLLNLLQAYLPSKDTERSNEAPSDQVIWVHMGVNSGASKFAIERRAINEATFRCPDEMGWKPQRSPIVAADGLSHVRETDFPVPELVDSLVKKGFNVALSDDAAR
;
A
#
# COMPACT_ATOMS: atom_id res chain seq x y z
N MET A 1 -16.52 -28.92 15.51
CA MET A 1 -17.40 -27.78 15.18
C MET A 1 -16.54 -26.75 14.44
N GLU A 2 -16.43 -26.88 13.13
CA GLU A 2 -15.59 -26.02 12.29
C GLU A 2 -16.23 -24.63 12.18
N ARG A 3 -15.56 -23.60 12.71
CA ARG A 3 -15.95 -22.22 12.42
C ARG A 3 -15.62 -21.94 10.96
N ARG A 4 -16.62 -22.00 10.09
CA ARG A 4 -16.55 -21.39 8.75
C ARG A 4 -16.14 -19.92 8.95
N LEU A 5 -14.97 -19.52 8.44
CA LEU A 5 -14.67 -18.12 8.25
C LEU A 5 -15.72 -17.56 7.30
N GLN A 6 -16.64 -16.74 7.81
CA GLN A 6 -17.50 -15.94 6.93
C GLN A 6 -16.57 -15.10 6.06
N GLN A 7 -16.67 -15.29 4.74
CA GLN A 7 -15.84 -14.59 3.76
C GLN A 7 -16.28 -13.13 3.73
N ARG A 8 -15.62 -12.31 4.56
CA ARG A 8 -15.95 -10.88 4.77
C ARG A 8 -15.32 -9.94 3.75
N ALA A 9 -14.48 -10.45 2.86
CA ALA A 9 -13.86 -9.70 1.78
C ALA A 9 -13.75 -10.58 0.53
N LYS A 10 -13.89 -9.97 -0.63
CA LYS A 10 -13.64 -10.59 -1.95
C LYS A 10 -12.34 -10.04 -2.52
N LEU A 11 -11.57 -10.89 -3.18
CA LEU A 11 -10.40 -10.43 -3.93
C LEU A 11 -10.91 -9.65 -5.16
N GLY A 12 -10.51 -8.38 -5.27
CA GLY A 12 -10.88 -7.52 -6.40
C GLY A 12 -10.00 -7.74 -7.62
N SER A 13 -8.70 -7.51 -7.45
CA SER A 13 -7.66 -7.69 -8.47
C SER A 13 -6.31 -7.99 -7.83
N VAL A 14 -5.39 -8.51 -8.65
CA VAL A 14 -3.97 -8.65 -8.33
C VAL A 14 -3.20 -8.18 -9.54
N SER A 15 -2.28 -7.25 -9.33
CA SER A 15 -1.40 -6.72 -10.38
C SER A 15 0.04 -6.78 -9.90
N VAL A 16 0.96 -7.09 -10.81
CA VAL A 16 2.40 -7.01 -10.57
C VAL A 16 2.87 -5.72 -11.21
N LEU A 17 3.51 -4.86 -10.42
CA LEU A 17 4.07 -3.60 -10.89
C LEU A 17 5.56 -3.77 -11.21
N GLU A 18 6.01 -3.01 -12.20
CA GLU A 18 7.43 -2.78 -12.48
C GLU A 18 8.16 -2.25 -11.23
N VAL A 19 9.42 -2.64 -11.05
CA VAL A 19 10.32 -2.09 -10.04
C VAL A 19 10.97 -0.82 -10.60
N ALA A 20 10.12 0.09 -11.08
CA ALA A 20 10.47 1.39 -11.64
C ALA A 20 9.51 2.45 -11.11
N GLY A 21 10.04 3.52 -10.51
CA GLY A 21 9.19 4.55 -9.90
C GLY A 21 8.29 5.24 -10.93
N GLU A 22 8.88 5.73 -12.02
CA GLU A 22 8.15 6.35 -13.13
C GLU A 22 7.45 5.32 -14.02
N GLY A 23 8.10 4.16 -14.27
CA GLY A 23 7.55 3.09 -15.13
C GLY A 23 6.24 2.51 -14.60
N ALA A 24 6.15 2.25 -13.29
CA ALA A 24 4.96 1.66 -12.68
C ALA A 24 3.81 2.67 -12.42
N LEU A 25 4.06 3.98 -12.57
CA LEU A 25 3.11 5.01 -12.12
C LEU A 25 1.79 4.95 -12.89
N SER A 26 1.84 4.81 -14.22
CA SER A 26 0.65 4.78 -15.06
C SER A 26 -0.24 3.57 -14.74
N ASP A 27 0.37 2.41 -14.56
CA ASP A 27 -0.33 1.17 -14.21
C ASP A 27 -0.95 1.24 -12.82
N LEU A 28 -0.21 1.78 -11.84
CA LEU A 28 -0.73 2.01 -10.49
C LEU A 28 -1.92 2.97 -10.52
N LEU A 29 -1.84 4.10 -11.22
CA LEU A 29 -2.93 5.07 -11.29
C LEU A 29 -4.16 4.49 -11.99
N ASN A 30 -3.98 3.74 -13.08
CA ASN A 30 -5.08 3.07 -13.78
C ASN A 30 -5.77 2.04 -12.88
N LEU A 31 -4.99 1.25 -12.14
CA LEU A 31 -5.50 0.30 -11.17
C LEU A 31 -6.33 1.02 -10.09
N LEU A 32 -5.80 2.09 -9.50
CA LEU A 32 -6.51 2.86 -8.47
C LEU A 32 -7.83 3.43 -9.00
N GLN A 33 -7.80 4.03 -10.20
CA GLN A 33 -8.99 4.65 -10.82
C GLN A 33 -10.11 3.64 -11.11
N ALA A 34 -9.78 2.40 -11.47
CA ALA A 34 -10.77 1.37 -11.77
C ALA A 34 -11.66 0.98 -10.57
N TYR A 35 -11.24 1.32 -9.34
CA TYR A 35 -11.95 1.01 -8.10
C TYR A 35 -12.35 2.27 -7.32
N LEU A 36 -12.15 3.46 -7.87
CA LEU A 36 -12.73 4.67 -7.31
C LEU A 36 -14.23 4.73 -7.62
N PRO A 37 -15.07 5.20 -6.69
CA PRO A 37 -16.48 5.42 -6.97
C PRO A 37 -16.62 6.43 -8.12
N SER A 38 -17.46 6.11 -9.11
CA SER A 38 -17.74 7.05 -10.20
C SER A 38 -18.45 8.27 -9.63
N LYS A 39 -18.07 9.46 -10.10
CA LYS A 39 -18.69 10.74 -9.69
C LYS A 39 -20.20 10.80 -9.96
N ASP A 40 -20.73 9.89 -10.76
CA ASP A 40 -22.15 9.79 -11.11
C ASP A 40 -23.00 9.04 -10.05
N THR A 41 -22.36 8.43 -9.04
CA THR A 41 -23.06 7.62 -8.00
C THR A 41 -23.65 8.45 -6.86
N GLU A 42 -23.46 9.78 -6.85
CA GLU A 42 -24.06 10.71 -5.87
C GLU A 42 -25.60 10.86 -6.01
N ARG A 43 -26.27 10.06 -6.87
CA ARG A 43 -27.71 10.20 -7.19
C ARG A 43 -28.60 9.02 -6.83
N SER A 44 -28.09 7.94 -6.24
CA SER A 44 -28.94 6.85 -5.74
C SER A 44 -28.64 6.57 -4.27
N ASN A 45 -29.70 6.47 -3.45
CA ASN A 45 -29.67 6.06 -2.05
C ASN A 45 -29.30 4.55 -1.89
N GLU A 46 -28.39 4.05 -2.71
CA GLU A 46 -28.09 2.62 -2.86
C GLU A 46 -26.75 2.27 -2.23
N ALA A 47 -26.81 1.75 -1.00
CA ALA A 47 -25.76 1.05 -0.24
C ALA A 47 -24.41 1.78 -0.06
N PRO A 48 -23.67 1.54 1.03
CA PRO A 48 -22.28 2.00 1.09
C PRO A 48 -21.52 1.34 -0.06
N SER A 49 -20.88 2.14 -0.92
CA SER A 49 -19.93 1.67 -1.91
C SER A 49 -19.02 0.62 -1.26
N ASP A 50 -18.91 -0.58 -1.84
CA ASP A 50 -18.04 -1.65 -1.33
C ASP A 50 -16.69 -1.03 -0.91
N GLN A 51 -16.36 -1.08 0.39
CA GLN A 51 -15.12 -0.50 0.88
C GLN A 51 -13.93 -1.22 0.23
N VAL A 52 -13.13 -0.47 -0.53
CA VAL A 52 -11.94 -1.00 -1.19
C VAL A 52 -10.75 -0.89 -0.25
N ILE A 53 -10.06 -2.00 -0.03
CA ILE A 53 -8.79 -2.06 0.71
C ILE A 53 -7.68 -2.33 -0.29
N TRP A 54 -6.72 -1.41 -0.37
CA TRP A 54 -5.52 -1.56 -1.17
C TRP A 54 -4.40 -2.18 -0.33
N VAL A 55 -3.76 -3.21 -0.87
CA VAL A 55 -2.59 -3.85 -0.23
C VAL A 55 -1.46 -3.85 -1.24
N HIS A 56 -0.44 -3.02 -0.98
CA HIS A 56 0.81 -3.03 -1.73
C HIS A 56 1.82 -3.93 -1.02
N MET A 57 2.51 -4.79 -1.77
CA MET A 57 3.49 -5.73 -1.23
C MET A 57 4.84 -5.50 -1.90
N GLY A 58 5.91 -5.55 -1.11
CA GLY A 58 7.29 -5.41 -1.57
C GLY A 58 8.21 -6.43 -0.90
N VAL A 59 9.39 -6.61 -1.48
CA VAL A 59 10.40 -7.53 -0.95
C VAL A 59 11.38 -6.78 -0.05
N ASN A 60 11.63 -7.33 1.14
CA ASN A 60 12.72 -6.92 2.03
C ASN A 60 13.65 -8.11 2.28
N SER A 61 14.71 -8.23 1.48
CA SER A 61 15.62 -9.40 1.48
C SER A 61 16.42 -9.58 2.77
N GLY A 62 16.57 -8.53 3.57
CA GLY A 62 17.29 -8.58 4.84
C GLY A 62 16.42 -9.00 6.04
N ALA A 63 15.10 -9.11 5.87
CA ALA A 63 14.18 -9.32 6.98
C ALA A 63 13.87 -10.80 7.23
N SER A 64 13.87 -11.21 8.50
CA SER A 64 13.45 -12.55 8.94
C SER A 64 11.94 -12.64 9.24
N LYS A 65 11.21 -11.53 9.05
CA LYS A 65 9.78 -11.37 9.30
C LYS A 65 9.22 -10.32 8.35
N PHE A 66 7.92 -10.36 8.08
CA PHE A 66 7.28 -9.30 7.29
C PHE A 66 6.86 -8.14 8.18
N ALA A 67 6.80 -6.95 7.61
CA ALA A 67 6.35 -5.75 8.29
C ALA A 67 5.04 -5.24 7.67
N ILE A 68 4.21 -4.61 8.49
CA ILE A 68 3.08 -3.80 8.04
C ILE A 68 3.46 -2.34 8.22
N GLU A 69 3.62 -1.64 7.11
CA GLU A 69 3.99 -0.23 7.09
C GLU A 69 2.78 0.65 7.45
N ARG A 70 2.96 1.54 8.41
CA ARG A 70 1.92 2.50 8.83
C ARG A 70 1.99 3.81 8.06
N ARG A 71 3.16 4.15 7.53
CA ARG A 71 3.41 5.46 6.92
C ARG A 71 4.47 5.42 5.82
N ALA A 72 4.40 6.40 4.93
CA ALA A 72 5.37 6.65 3.87
C ALA A 72 5.90 8.09 3.94
N ILE A 73 7.20 8.25 3.66
CA ILE A 73 7.89 9.55 3.64
C ILE A 73 7.93 10.06 2.19
N ASN A 74 7.74 11.36 1.99
CA ASN A 74 7.81 12.02 0.69
C ASN A 74 9.26 12.24 0.18
N GLU A 75 10.10 11.20 0.27
CA GLU A 75 11.48 11.24 -0.17
C GLU A 75 11.82 9.95 -0.91
N ALA A 76 12.34 10.11 -2.14
CA ALA A 76 12.97 9.04 -2.90
C ALA A 76 14.49 9.19 -2.85
N THR A 77 15.17 8.17 -2.33
CA THR A 77 16.63 8.07 -2.20
C THR A 77 17.07 6.62 -2.38
N PHE A 78 17.41 6.23 -3.62
CA PHE A 78 17.74 4.83 -3.92
C PHE A 78 19.23 4.53 -3.79
N ARG A 79 19.55 3.37 -3.19
CA ARG A 79 20.93 2.85 -3.08
C ARG A 79 21.49 2.44 -4.45
N CYS A 80 20.65 1.83 -5.28
CA CYS A 80 20.95 1.42 -6.65
C CYS A 80 19.91 1.98 -7.60
N PRO A 81 20.18 2.04 -8.92
CA PRO A 81 19.16 2.37 -9.90
C PRO A 81 17.99 1.39 -9.83
N ASP A 82 16.80 1.88 -10.16
CA ASP A 82 15.64 1.05 -10.47
C ASP A 82 15.83 0.33 -11.83
N GLU A 83 14.85 -0.47 -12.27
CA GLU A 83 15.02 -1.27 -13.49
C GLU A 83 15.09 -0.43 -14.79
N MET A 84 14.67 0.83 -14.74
CA MET A 84 14.77 1.81 -15.83
C MET A 84 16.00 2.73 -15.69
N GLY A 85 16.85 2.49 -14.69
CA GLY A 85 18.07 3.23 -14.46
C GLY A 85 17.90 4.52 -13.64
N TRP A 86 16.70 4.80 -13.13
CA TRP A 86 16.45 5.97 -12.29
C TRP A 86 17.02 5.75 -10.88
N LYS A 87 17.83 6.72 -10.40
CA LYS A 87 18.48 6.68 -9.09
C LYS A 87 18.37 8.04 -8.39
N PRO A 88 17.20 8.39 -7.84
CA PRO A 88 17.00 9.65 -7.14
C PRO A 88 17.88 9.74 -5.89
N GLN A 89 18.21 10.96 -5.49
CA GLN A 89 18.95 11.27 -4.27
C GLN A 89 18.26 12.43 -3.57
N ARG A 90 17.59 12.16 -2.45
CA ARG A 90 16.84 13.14 -1.65
C ARG A 90 15.85 13.94 -2.49
N SER A 91 15.14 13.27 -3.40
CA SER A 91 14.18 13.89 -4.30
C SER A 91 12.76 13.75 -3.75
N PRO A 92 11.90 14.79 -3.83
CA PRO A 92 10.52 14.67 -3.38
C PRO A 92 9.72 13.78 -4.34
N ILE A 93 8.85 12.93 -3.80
CA ILE A 93 7.94 12.10 -4.60
C ILE A 93 6.81 12.98 -5.16
N VAL A 94 6.19 13.78 -4.29
CA VAL A 94 5.21 14.81 -4.61
C VAL A 94 5.87 16.16 -4.42
N ALA A 95 6.12 16.88 -5.52
CA ALA A 95 6.87 18.14 -5.51
C ALA A 95 6.20 19.26 -4.70
N ALA A 96 4.87 19.24 -4.57
CA ALA A 96 4.12 20.21 -3.77
C ALA A 96 4.28 19.99 -2.25
N ASP A 97 4.66 18.78 -1.85
CA ASP A 97 4.85 18.41 -0.45
C ASP A 97 6.35 18.57 -0.08
N GLY A 98 6.65 18.87 1.18
CA GLY A 98 8.03 18.90 1.67
C GLY A 98 8.66 17.51 1.70
N LEU A 99 10.00 17.41 1.66
CA LEU A 99 10.74 16.14 1.69
C LEU A 99 10.41 15.26 2.91
N SER A 100 10.24 15.88 4.08
CA SER A 100 9.92 15.19 5.32
C SER A 100 8.41 15.01 5.53
N HIS A 101 7.58 15.29 4.52
CA HIS A 101 6.14 15.08 4.63
C HIS A 101 5.85 13.58 4.77
N VAL A 102 4.91 13.24 5.64
CA VAL A 102 4.55 11.86 5.96
C VAL A 102 3.07 11.68 5.68
N ARG A 103 2.74 10.60 4.96
CA ARG A 103 1.37 10.12 4.78
C ARG A 103 1.20 8.85 5.58
N GLU A 104 0.16 8.79 6.41
CA GLU A 104 -0.20 7.60 7.17
C GLU A 104 -1.37 6.88 6.48
N THR A 105 -1.46 5.57 6.66
CA THR A 105 -2.62 4.80 6.20
C THR A 105 -3.80 5.00 7.15
N ASP A 106 -5.02 5.08 6.59
CA ASP A 106 -6.26 5.07 7.37
C ASP A 106 -6.62 3.66 7.90
N PHE A 107 -5.85 2.63 7.50
CA PHE A 107 -6.08 1.27 7.95
C PHE A 107 -5.57 1.08 9.40
N PRO A 108 -6.30 0.38 10.29
CA PRO A 108 -5.89 0.15 11.68
C PRO A 108 -4.72 -0.86 11.76
N VAL A 109 -3.51 -0.38 11.45
CA VAL A 109 -2.28 -1.20 11.40
C VAL A 109 -1.92 -1.83 12.74
N PRO A 110 -1.97 -1.11 13.88
CA PRO A 110 -1.68 -1.73 15.19
C PRO A 110 -2.59 -2.94 15.48
N GLU A 111 -3.89 -2.80 15.25
CA GLU A 111 -4.88 -3.84 15.47
C GLU A 111 -4.70 -5.02 14.50
N LEU A 112 -4.32 -4.74 13.25
CA LEU A 112 -3.98 -5.77 12.27
C LEU A 112 -2.76 -6.57 12.72
N VAL A 113 -1.69 -5.89 13.13
CA VAL A 113 -0.46 -6.53 13.61
C VAL A 113 -0.75 -7.40 14.84
N ASP A 114 -1.48 -6.87 15.81
CA ASP A 114 -1.91 -7.63 16.99
C ASP A 114 -2.71 -8.89 16.62
N SER A 115 -3.63 -8.77 15.66
CA SER A 115 -4.44 -9.89 15.15
C SER A 115 -3.56 -10.96 14.47
N LEU A 116 -2.56 -10.53 13.70
CA LEU A 116 -1.62 -11.42 13.02
C LEU A 116 -0.67 -12.12 14.00
N VAL A 117 -0.14 -11.40 15.00
CA VAL A 117 0.68 -11.99 16.07
C VAL A 117 -0.12 -13.04 16.84
N LYS A 118 -1.38 -12.75 17.21
CA LYS A 118 -2.28 -13.70 17.89
C LYS A 118 -2.55 -14.96 17.06
N LYS A 119 -2.45 -14.87 15.73
CA LYS A 119 -2.56 -16.01 14.81
C LYS A 119 -1.24 -16.78 14.62
N GLY A 120 -0.15 -16.34 15.27
CA GLY A 120 1.16 -16.98 15.21
C GLY A 120 2.04 -16.51 14.04
N PHE A 121 1.69 -15.43 13.35
CA PHE A 121 2.53 -14.88 12.29
C PHE A 121 3.70 -14.09 12.89
N ASN A 122 4.89 -14.28 12.29
CA ASN A 122 6.06 -13.46 12.58
C ASN A 122 5.94 -12.14 11.80
N VAL A 123 5.36 -11.12 12.45
CA VAL A 123 5.05 -9.81 11.87
C VAL A 123 5.53 -8.68 12.78
N ALA A 124 5.80 -7.50 12.22
CA ALA A 124 6.02 -6.27 12.97
C ALA A 124 5.25 -5.09 12.39
N LEU A 125 4.91 -4.12 13.25
CA LEU A 125 4.56 -2.78 12.83
C LEU A 125 5.85 -2.06 12.40
N SER A 126 5.80 -1.35 11.28
CA SER A 126 6.89 -0.53 10.79
C SER A 126 6.41 0.87 10.41
N ASP A 127 7.31 1.83 10.60
CA ASP A 127 7.11 3.26 10.42
C ASP A 127 8.07 3.83 9.36
N ASP A 128 8.81 2.96 8.66
CA ASP A 128 9.78 3.33 7.63
C ASP A 128 9.75 2.29 6.52
N ALA A 129 9.00 2.60 5.46
CA ALA A 129 8.91 1.80 4.24
C ALA A 129 10.14 1.95 3.32
N ALA A 130 11.25 2.46 3.85
CA ALA A 130 12.44 2.91 3.14
C ALA A 130 12.19 4.13 2.23
N ARG A 131 13.24 4.50 1.49
CA ARG A 131 13.32 5.64 0.58
C ARG A 131 14.00 5.20 -0.69
#